data_AF-A0A4P6KJ11-F1
#
_entry.id   AF-A0A4P6KJ11-F1
#
_cell.length_a   1.000
_cell.length_b   1.000
_cell.length_c   1.000
_cell.angle_alpha   90.00
_cell.angle_beta   90.00
_cell.angle_gamma   90.00
#
_symmetry.space_group_name_H-M   'P 1'
#
loop_
_entity.id
_entity.type
_entity.pdbx_description
1 polymer ?
#
loop_
_entity_poly.entity_id
_entity_poly.type
_entity_poly.pdbx_seq_one_letter_code
_entity_poly.pdbx_strand_id
1 'polypeptide(L)'
;MASDPAPEAGTGAGGGADPGAPRARDLGVPSDGEPGRWNAITDVPGLEVGLVTILEDQPAVARTGVTAILPRGRAAAGGPCAAGVAVLNGNGELTGRSWIEESGQLQAPIAITNSHAVGAVHRGVDRWMAQHHPASAASWMLPVVGETWDGYLNSINADTVRPEHAVAALDAAASGPVAEGNVGGGTGMNCYGFKGGTGTASRIVRSGDERWTVGVLLQANFGSRKELRIAGRPLGPASQAPNPMETSGWFAREAGAGAVAAPGAGSVIVVVATDAPLLPDQCRALARRVPLGLARTGTTGSHFSGDIFLAFSTANEGALGSRMAGDGIAVEQLSHVAWGGIDPFFEAVVQATEEAVCNALIAARDMTGRDGHTSFALPHEEVRAAFDAA
;
A
#
# COMPACT_ATOMS: atom_id res chain seq x y z
N MET A 1 3.85 -2.53 -59.07
CA MET A 1 4.07 -3.18 -57.77
C MET A 1 4.99 -2.27 -56.98
N ALA A 2 4.41 -1.33 -56.23
CA ALA A 2 5.14 -0.46 -55.32
C ALA A 2 4.71 -0.89 -53.92
N SER A 3 5.69 -1.31 -53.12
CA SER A 3 5.53 -1.76 -51.74
C SER A 3 5.56 -0.55 -50.82
N ASP A 4 4.47 -0.30 -50.10
CA ASP A 4 4.42 0.63 -48.98
C ASP A 4 5.30 0.13 -47.82
N PRO A 5 6.08 1.00 -47.16
CA PRO A 5 6.75 0.65 -45.91
C PRO A 5 5.75 0.77 -44.74
N ALA A 6 5.81 -0.20 -43.84
CA ALA A 6 5.04 -0.26 -42.60
C ALA A 6 5.37 0.94 -41.67
N PRO A 7 4.41 1.43 -40.87
CA PRO A 7 4.65 2.52 -39.96
C PRO A 7 5.48 2.06 -38.75
N GLU A 8 6.48 2.86 -38.39
CA GLU A 8 7.30 2.70 -37.21
C GLU A 8 6.43 2.78 -35.94
N ALA A 9 6.49 1.74 -35.11
CA ALA A 9 5.90 1.73 -33.78
C ALA A 9 6.71 2.68 -32.88
N GLY A 10 6.14 3.85 -32.61
CA GLY A 10 6.65 4.78 -31.61
C GLY A 10 6.62 4.14 -30.22
N THR A 11 7.79 3.92 -29.64
CA THR A 11 7.97 3.56 -28.23
C THR A 11 7.56 4.75 -27.36
N GLY A 12 6.34 4.71 -26.83
CA GLY A 12 5.88 5.64 -25.79
C GLY A 12 6.77 5.53 -24.55
N ALA A 13 7.23 6.67 -24.04
CA ALA A 13 8.11 6.77 -22.88
C ALA A 13 7.49 6.04 -21.67
N GLY A 14 8.20 5.02 -21.18
CA GLY A 14 7.83 4.27 -20.00
C GLY A 14 7.88 5.15 -18.75
N GLY A 15 6.72 5.38 -18.15
CA GLY A 15 6.57 6.02 -16.84
C GLY A 15 6.94 5.10 -15.68
N GLY A 16 8.15 4.53 -15.72
CA GLY A 16 8.72 3.87 -14.55
C GLY A 16 9.05 4.92 -13.48
N ALA A 17 8.58 4.72 -12.25
CA ALA A 17 8.92 5.61 -11.14
C ALA A 17 10.43 5.55 -10.86
N ASP A 18 11.06 6.71 -10.77
CA ASP A 18 12.46 6.87 -10.41
C ASP A 18 12.58 6.83 -8.87
N PRO A 19 13.29 5.86 -8.27
CA PRO A 19 13.55 5.85 -6.83
C PRO A 19 14.36 7.07 -6.34
N GLY A 20 14.90 7.90 -7.25
CA GLY A 20 15.53 9.20 -6.96
C GLY A 20 14.59 10.41 -7.08
N ALA A 21 13.29 10.22 -7.32
CA ALA A 21 12.32 11.31 -7.33
C ALA A 21 12.20 11.96 -5.93
N PRO A 22 11.96 13.29 -5.84
CA PRO A 22 11.82 13.96 -4.56
C PRO A 22 10.63 13.40 -3.78
N ARG A 23 10.81 13.24 -2.47
CA ARG A 23 9.80 12.82 -1.49
C ARG A 23 9.36 14.02 -0.64
N ALA A 24 8.45 13.80 0.31
CA ALA A 24 7.89 14.88 1.13
C ALA A 24 8.97 15.72 1.83
N ARG A 25 9.93 15.06 2.48
CA ARG A 25 11.03 15.74 3.17
C ARG A 25 11.92 16.54 2.22
N ASP A 26 12.15 16.06 0.99
CA ASP A 26 12.96 16.74 -0.02
C ASP A 26 12.30 18.02 -0.56
N LEU A 27 10.97 18.14 -0.40
CA LEU A 27 10.20 19.34 -0.73
C LEU A 27 9.97 20.26 0.48
N GLY A 28 10.68 20.04 1.59
CA GLY A 28 10.60 20.87 2.79
C GLY A 28 9.39 20.59 3.69
N VAL A 29 8.62 19.53 3.43
CA VAL A 29 7.50 19.15 4.31
C VAL A 29 8.06 18.68 5.66
N PRO A 30 7.72 19.34 6.78
CA PRO A 30 8.18 18.90 8.09
C PRO A 30 7.51 17.57 8.45
N SER A 31 8.30 16.66 9.04
CA SER A 31 7.79 15.36 9.47
C SER A 31 8.51 14.91 10.74
N ASP A 32 7.72 14.57 11.76
CA ASP A 32 8.19 14.17 13.08
C ASP A 32 8.94 12.83 13.03
N GLY A 33 9.77 12.57 14.04
CA GLY A 33 10.47 11.29 14.24
C GLY A 33 11.68 11.08 13.32
N GLU A 34 12.55 10.14 13.72
CA GLU A 34 13.74 9.73 12.97
C GLU A 34 13.37 8.62 11.98
N PRO A 35 13.48 8.82 10.66
CA PRO A 35 13.25 7.75 9.70
C PRO A 35 14.39 6.73 9.68
N GLY A 36 14.10 5.53 9.17
CA GLY A 36 15.14 4.56 8.80
C GLY A 36 15.95 5.03 7.59
N ARG A 37 16.90 4.20 7.16
CA ARG A 37 17.86 4.55 6.09
C ARG A 37 17.15 4.89 4.78
N TRP A 38 16.11 4.12 4.44
CA TRP A 38 15.36 4.28 3.20
C TRP A 38 14.08 5.09 3.40
N ASN A 39 13.72 5.36 4.66
CA ASN A 39 12.43 5.90 5.03
C ASN A 39 11.31 5.11 4.31
N ALA A 40 11.35 3.79 4.47
CA ALA A 40 10.48 2.85 3.78
C ALA A 40 10.22 1.61 4.65
N ILE A 41 9.16 0.86 4.36
CA ILE A 41 8.81 -0.35 5.11
C ILE A 41 9.94 -1.39 5.16
N THR A 42 10.78 -1.41 4.13
CA THR A 42 11.98 -2.24 3.96
C THR A 42 13.13 -1.87 4.89
N ASP A 43 13.01 -0.79 5.68
CA ASP A 43 13.92 -0.54 6.80
C ASP A 43 13.74 -1.58 7.91
N VAL A 44 12.61 -2.28 7.97
CA VAL A 44 12.42 -3.45 8.84
C VAL A 44 13.33 -4.59 8.33
N PRO A 45 14.30 -5.07 9.13
CA PRO A 45 15.28 -6.05 8.68
C PRO A 45 14.64 -7.33 8.11
N GLY A 46 15.14 -7.77 6.95
CA GLY A 46 14.69 -8.99 6.26
C GLY A 46 13.41 -8.83 5.44
N LEU A 47 12.68 -7.71 5.55
CA LEU A 47 11.47 -7.46 4.77
C LEU A 47 11.83 -7.06 3.33
N GLU A 48 11.09 -7.61 2.37
CA GLU A 48 11.25 -7.32 0.94
C GLU A 48 9.92 -6.85 0.32
N VAL A 49 10.01 -5.92 -0.63
CA VAL A 49 8.87 -5.40 -1.40
C VAL A 49 9.14 -5.57 -2.89
N GLY A 50 8.14 -6.04 -3.63
CA GLY A 50 8.18 -6.18 -5.07
C GLY A 50 6.97 -5.54 -5.74
N LEU A 51 7.15 -5.05 -6.97
CA LEU A 51 6.17 -4.24 -7.67
C LEU A 51 6.06 -4.72 -9.11
N VAL A 52 4.84 -4.91 -9.59
CA VAL A 52 4.52 -5.05 -11.00
C VAL A 52 3.54 -3.96 -11.38
N THR A 53 3.95 -3.10 -12.32
CA THR A 53 3.18 -1.98 -12.83
C THR A 53 2.72 -2.30 -14.25
N ILE A 54 1.41 -2.20 -14.49
CA ILE A 54 0.78 -2.51 -15.79
C ILE A 54 0.24 -1.20 -16.37
N LEU A 55 0.85 -0.78 -17.47
CA LEU A 55 0.52 0.42 -18.25
C LEU A 55 0.32 0.03 -19.71
N GLU A 56 -0.91 -0.27 -20.09
CA GLU A 56 -1.25 -0.73 -21.44
C GLU A 56 -2.45 0.06 -21.96
N ASP A 57 -2.49 0.33 -23.26
CA ASP A 57 -3.63 1.02 -23.89
C ASP A 57 -4.55 0.05 -24.66
N GLN A 58 -4.09 -1.17 -24.92
CA GLN A 58 -4.77 -2.20 -25.71
C GLN A 58 -4.53 -3.58 -25.11
N PRO A 59 -5.50 -4.53 -25.21
CA PRO A 59 -6.83 -4.39 -25.83
C PRO A 59 -7.81 -3.58 -24.98
N ALA A 60 -7.45 -3.25 -23.74
CA ALA A 60 -8.16 -2.35 -22.86
C ALA A 60 -7.13 -1.47 -22.13
N VAL A 61 -7.54 -0.25 -21.74
CA VAL A 61 -6.66 0.65 -21.00
C VAL A 61 -6.43 0.07 -19.59
N ALA A 62 -5.21 -0.40 -19.33
CA ALA A 62 -4.76 -0.90 -18.05
C ALA A 62 -3.89 0.16 -17.37
N ARG A 63 -4.27 0.52 -16.14
CA ARG A 63 -3.52 1.39 -15.23
C ARG A 63 -3.57 0.76 -13.85
N THR A 64 -2.89 -0.36 -13.67
CA THR A 64 -3.07 -1.20 -12.48
C THR A 64 -1.80 -1.99 -12.19
N GLY A 65 -1.85 -2.93 -11.25
CA GLY A 65 -0.69 -3.77 -10.97
C GLY A 65 -0.82 -4.52 -9.66
N VAL A 66 0.33 -4.99 -9.16
CA VAL A 66 0.45 -5.74 -7.92
C VAL A 66 1.64 -5.23 -7.12
N THR A 67 1.41 -4.94 -5.84
CA THR A 67 2.47 -4.74 -4.85
C THR A 67 2.53 -5.99 -3.98
N ALA A 68 3.71 -6.60 -3.84
CA ALA A 68 3.94 -7.76 -3.00
C ALA A 68 4.88 -7.41 -1.84
N ILE A 69 4.61 -7.96 -0.66
CA ILE A 69 5.42 -7.79 0.55
C ILE A 69 5.72 -9.17 1.10
N LEU A 70 7.01 -9.46 1.31
CA LEU A 70 7.50 -10.67 1.95
C LEU A 70 7.95 -10.30 3.37
N PRO A 71 7.16 -10.62 4.42
CA PRO A 71 7.43 -10.19 5.79
C PRO A 71 8.84 -10.50 6.30
N ARG A 72 9.38 -11.66 5.92
CA ARG A 72 10.73 -12.15 6.29
C ARG A 72 11.61 -12.42 5.05
N GLY A 73 11.25 -11.81 3.92
CA GLY A 73 11.92 -12.02 2.65
C GLY A 73 11.64 -13.40 2.04
N ARG A 74 12.15 -13.61 0.83
CA ARG A 74 11.86 -14.78 0.00
C ARG A 74 12.15 -16.11 0.67
N ALA A 75 13.28 -16.24 1.35
CA ALA A 75 13.68 -17.54 1.93
C ALA A 75 12.71 -18.02 3.02
N ALA A 76 12.02 -17.10 3.71
CA ALA A 76 11.16 -17.37 4.85
C ALA A 76 9.71 -16.91 4.63
N ALA A 77 9.22 -16.91 3.39
CA ALA A 77 7.88 -16.39 3.04
C ALA A 77 6.70 -17.13 3.71
N GLY A 78 6.90 -18.40 4.09
CA GLY A 78 5.94 -19.20 4.87
C GLY A 78 6.19 -19.16 6.39
N GLY A 79 7.12 -18.33 6.84
CA GLY A 79 7.48 -18.15 8.24
C GLY A 79 6.43 -17.30 8.97
N PRO A 80 5.86 -17.78 10.08
CA PRO A 80 4.83 -17.04 10.79
C PRO A 80 5.34 -15.72 11.40
N CYS A 81 4.43 -14.75 11.44
CA CYS A 81 4.59 -13.47 12.11
C CYS A 81 3.38 -13.23 13.02
N ALA A 82 3.60 -12.61 14.18
CA ALA A 82 2.49 -12.05 14.94
C ALA A 82 1.85 -10.95 14.11
N ALA A 83 0.52 -10.94 14.02
CA ALA A 83 -0.20 -9.98 13.21
C ALA A 83 -1.56 -9.61 13.83
N GLY A 84 -2.06 -8.44 13.44
CA GLY A 84 -3.38 -7.97 13.82
C GLY A 84 -3.96 -7.01 12.78
N VAL A 85 -5.28 -7.07 12.62
CA VAL A 85 -6.03 -6.24 11.68
C VAL A 85 -6.86 -5.21 12.44
N ALA A 86 -7.00 -4.01 11.87
CA ALA A 86 -7.99 -3.02 12.27
C ALA A 86 -8.72 -2.49 11.04
N VAL A 87 -10.03 -2.26 11.18
CA VAL A 87 -10.89 -1.74 10.12
C VAL A 87 -11.50 -0.43 10.63
N LEU A 88 -11.23 0.68 9.93
CA LEU A 88 -11.94 1.93 10.18
C LEU A 88 -13.27 1.93 9.44
N ASN A 89 -13.26 1.55 8.16
CA ASN A 89 -14.45 1.35 7.35
C ASN A 89 -14.26 0.14 6.43
N GLY A 90 -15.23 -0.76 6.42
CA GLY A 90 -15.13 -2.09 5.78
C GLY A 90 -15.62 -2.17 4.34
N ASN A 91 -15.70 -1.05 3.62
CA ASN A 91 -16.13 -1.02 2.23
C ASN A 91 -14.98 -1.40 1.27
N GLY A 92 -14.40 -2.59 1.48
CA GLY A 92 -13.26 -3.13 0.74
C GLY A 92 -12.89 -4.54 1.22
N GLU A 93 -11.85 -5.12 0.63
CA GLU A 93 -11.44 -6.50 0.88
C GLU A 93 -9.99 -6.63 1.39
N LEU A 94 -9.79 -7.60 2.28
CA LEU A 94 -8.47 -8.08 2.72
C LEU A 94 -8.59 -9.56 3.04
N THR A 95 -8.20 -10.43 2.11
CA THR A 95 -8.27 -11.88 2.30
C THR A 95 -7.33 -12.35 3.42
N GLY A 96 -7.53 -13.57 3.91
CA GLY A 96 -6.70 -14.15 4.98
C GLY A 96 -6.91 -13.53 6.37
N ARG A 97 -7.60 -12.38 6.48
CA ARG A 97 -7.87 -11.69 7.76
C ARG A 97 -8.55 -12.57 8.81
N SER A 98 -9.40 -13.50 8.43
CA SER A 98 -10.15 -14.34 9.39
C SER A 98 -9.21 -15.18 10.25
N TRP A 99 -8.11 -15.69 9.68
CA TRP A 99 -7.13 -16.45 10.44
C TRP A 99 -6.23 -15.57 11.30
N ILE A 100 -5.92 -14.35 10.82
CA ILE A 100 -5.20 -13.35 11.62
C ILE A 100 -6.07 -12.91 12.82
N GLU A 101 -7.37 -12.73 12.63
CA GLU A 101 -8.30 -12.35 13.69
C GLU A 101 -8.46 -13.45 14.75
N GLU A 102 -8.55 -14.71 14.31
CA GLU A 102 -8.68 -15.90 15.16
C GLU A 102 -7.39 -16.24 15.93
N SER A 103 -6.28 -16.35 15.22
CA SER A 103 -5.03 -16.92 15.75
C SER A 103 -3.91 -15.90 15.95
N GLY A 104 -4.05 -14.69 15.41
CA GLY A 104 -3.00 -13.68 15.48
C GLY A 104 -1.80 -13.95 14.58
N GLN A 105 -1.94 -14.83 13.60
CA GLN A 105 -0.83 -15.34 12.79
C GLN A 105 -0.94 -14.91 11.32
N LEU A 106 0.13 -14.31 10.80
CA LEU A 106 0.35 -14.10 9.36
C LEU A 106 1.38 -15.13 8.87
N GLN A 107 1.01 -15.97 7.90
CA GLN A 107 1.86 -17.07 7.40
C GLN A 107 1.85 -17.19 5.87
N ALA A 108 1.84 -16.05 5.19
CA ALA A 108 1.94 -15.97 3.74
C ALA A 108 2.44 -14.56 3.33
N PRO A 109 2.91 -14.40 2.08
CA PRO A 109 3.10 -13.08 1.50
C PRO A 109 1.83 -12.23 1.56
N ILE A 110 2.02 -10.91 1.63
CA ILE A 110 0.95 -9.93 1.49
C ILE A 110 1.00 -9.40 0.06
N ALA A 111 -0.16 -9.23 -0.58
CA ALA A 111 -0.26 -8.54 -1.85
C ALA A 111 -1.34 -7.45 -1.82
N ILE A 112 -1.15 -6.39 -2.59
CA ILE A 112 -2.09 -5.28 -2.74
C ILE A 112 -2.30 -5.03 -4.24
N THR A 113 -3.56 -4.97 -4.69
CA THR A 113 -3.93 -4.79 -6.10
C THR A 113 -5.25 -4.02 -6.24
N ASN A 114 -5.93 -4.13 -7.39
CA ASN A 114 -7.26 -3.56 -7.61
C ASN A 114 -8.40 -4.49 -7.14
N SER A 115 -9.58 -3.91 -6.92
CA SER A 115 -10.76 -4.60 -6.35
C SER A 115 -11.15 -5.88 -7.10
N HIS A 116 -11.08 -5.89 -8.43
CA HIS A 116 -11.52 -7.04 -9.23
C HIS A 116 -10.40 -8.06 -9.47
N ALA A 117 -9.17 -7.76 -9.06
CA ALA A 117 -8.01 -8.61 -9.21
C ALA A 117 -7.65 -9.45 -7.96
N VAL A 118 -8.33 -9.24 -6.82
CA VAL A 118 -8.06 -9.94 -5.55
C VAL A 118 -7.95 -11.45 -5.75
N GLY A 119 -8.92 -12.06 -6.43
CA GLY A 119 -8.93 -13.51 -6.66
C GLY A 119 -7.79 -14.00 -7.57
N ALA A 120 -7.42 -13.22 -8.58
CA ALA A 120 -6.30 -13.55 -9.47
C ALA A 120 -4.95 -13.48 -8.74
N VAL A 121 -4.76 -12.43 -7.93
CA VAL A 121 -3.55 -12.23 -7.13
C VAL A 121 -3.45 -13.27 -6.02
N HIS A 122 -4.55 -13.60 -5.34
CA HIS A 122 -4.59 -14.68 -4.35
C HIS A 122 -4.10 -16.00 -4.94
N ARG A 123 -4.63 -16.39 -6.12
CA ARG A 123 -4.18 -17.58 -6.84
C ARG A 123 -2.69 -17.51 -7.22
N GLY A 124 -2.18 -16.33 -7.54
CA GLY A 124 -0.77 -16.12 -7.84
C GLY A 124 0.13 -16.33 -6.62
N VAL A 125 -0.28 -15.84 -5.45
CA VAL A 125 0.43 -16.10 -4.18
C VAL A 125 0.44 -17.60 -3.86
N ASP A 126 -0.71 -18.29 -4.01
CA ASP A 126 -0.79 -19.74 -3.81
C ASP A 126 0.18 -20.50 -4.72
N ARG A 127 0.21 -20.15 -6.02
CA ARG A 127 1.12 -20.76 -7.00
C ARG A 127 2.58 -20.53 -6.64
N TRP A 128 2.93 -19.29 -6.28
CA TRP A 128 4.29 -18.93 -5.93
C TRP A 128 4.76 -19.69 -4.69
N MET A 129 3.92 -19.76 -3.64
CA MET A 129 4.20 -20.52 -2.43
C MET A 129 4.31 -22.02 -2.68
N ALA A 130 3.44 -22.60 -3.53
CA ALA A 130 3.54 -24.03 -3.89
C ALA A 130 4.85 -24.36 -4.61
N GLN A 131 5.37 -23.43 -5.41
CA GLN A 131 6.64 -23.59 -6.13
C GLN A 131 7.87 -23.41 -5.24
N HIS A 132 7.88 -22.38 -4.39
CA HIS A 132 9.06 -21.98 -3.61
C HIS A 132 9.08 -22.52 -2.18
N HIS A 133 7.91 -22.79 -1.60
CA HIS A 133 7.73 -23.27 -0.23
C HIS A 133 6.75 -24.45 -0.18
N PRO A 134 7.02 -25.56 -0.89
CA PRO A 134 6.09 -26.68 -1.00
C PRO A 134 5.72 -27.31 0.34
N ALA A 135 6.60 -27.22 1.36
CA ALA A 135 6.29 -27.69 2.71
C ALA A 135 5.23 -26.81 3.40
N SER A 136 5.29 -25.48 3.24
CA SER A 136 4.24 -24.57 3.74
C SER A 136 2.95 -24.75 2.96
N ALA A 137 3.04 -24.91 1.65
CA ALA A 137 1.90 -25.11 0.75
C ALA A 137 1.30 -26.53 0.80
N ALA A 138 1.88 -27.45 1.57
CA ALA A 138 1.29 -28.78 1.80
C ALA A 138 0.08 -28.73 2.74
N SER A 139 -0.06 -27.65 3.52
CA SER A 139 -1.26 -27.33 4.31
C SER A 139 -2.12 -26.31 3.55
N TRP A 140 -3.36 -26.07 4.00
CA TRP A 140 -4.14 -24.96 3.45
C TRP A 140 -3.41 -23.64 3.71
N MET A 141 -3.37 -22.78 2.70
CA MET A 141 -2.86 -21.42 2.82
C MET A 141 -4.01 -20.44 2.77
N LEU A 142 -3.85 -19.33 3.48
CA LEU A 142 -4.79 -18.21 3.46
C LEU A 142 -4.03 -16.93 3.08
N PRO A 143 -3.64 -16.77 1.80
CA PRO A 143 -2.99 -15.56 1.30
C PRO A 143 -3.70 -14.28 1.72
N VAL A 144 -2.90 -13.25 1.98
CA VAL A 144 -3.40 -11.94 2.40
C VAL A 144 -3.33 -11.00 1.22
N VAL A 145 -4.49 -10.71 0.63
CA VAL A 145 -4.61 -9.85 -0.55
C VAL A 145 -5.58 -8.73 -0.24
N GLY A 146 -5.05 -7.50 -0.19
CA GLY A 146 -5.83 -6.27 -0.02
C GLY A 146 -6.07 -5.58 -1.36
N GLU A 147 -7.04 -4.68 -1.39
CA GLU A 147 -7.36 -3.94 -2.61
C GLU A 147 -7.76 -2.48 -2.38
N THR A 148 -7.64 -1.69 -3.44
CA THR A 148 -8.38 -0.44 -3.59
C THR A 148 -8.91 -0.32 -5.03
N TRP A 149 -9.91 0.53 -5.27
CA TRP A 149 -10.57 0.63 -6.57
C TRP A 149 -9.93 1.63 -7.55
N ASP A 150 -9.35 1.17 -8.66
CA ASP A 150 -8.72 2.02 -9.69
C ASP A 150 -9.60 2.31 -10.92
N GLY A 151 -10.89 1.97 -10.88
CA GLY A 151 -11.77 2.00 -12.07
C GLY A 151 -11.99 3.38 -12.71
N TYR A 152 -11.58 4.48 -12.05
CA TYR A 152 -11.56 5.79 -12.69
C TYR A 152 -10.51 5.85 -13.82
N LEU A 153 -9.30 5.32 -13.60
CA LEU A 153 -8.21 5.34 -14.59
C LEU A 153 -8.04 4.00 -15.31
N ASN A 154 -8.43 2.90 -14.68
CA ASN A 154 -8.22 1.53 -15.15
C ASN A 154 -9.51 0.93 -15.72
N SER A 155 -9.41 0.14 -16.78
CA SER A 155 -10.50 -0.73 -17.24
C SER A 155 -10.62 -1.93 -16.31
N ILE A 156 -11.10 -1.70 -15.08
CA ILE A 156 -11.03 -2.67 -13.97
C ILE A 156 -11.74 -4.00 -14.25
N ASN A 157 -12.71 -4.01 -15.18
CA ASN A 157 -13.44 -5.22 -15.61
C ASN A 157 -12.75 -6.00 -16.75
N ALA A 158 -11.58 -5.58 -17.24
CA ALA A 158 -10.94 -6.15 -18.43
C ALA A 158 -9.96 -7.31 -18.15
N ASP A 159 -10.01 -7.92 -16.96
CA ASP A 159 -9.16 -9.06 -16.55
C ASP A 159 -7.66 -8.89 -16.91
N THR A 160 -7.12 -7.69 -16.68
CA THR A 160 -5.75 -7.33 -17.03
C THR A 160 -4.73 -7.82 -16.00
N VAL A 161 -5.11 -7.94 -14.73
CA VAL A 161 -4.26 -8.55 -13.69
C VAL A 161 -4.46 -10.06 -13.68
N ARG A 162 -3.36 -10.81 -13.83
CA ARG A 162 -3.35 -12.27 -13.86
C ARG A 162 -2.49 -12.82 -12.73
N PRO A 163 -2.65 -14.10 -12.33
CA PRO A 163 -1.83 -14.71 -11.28
C PRO A 163 -0.32 -14.56 -11.52
N GLU A 164 0.11 -14.54 -12.78
CA GLU A 164 1.52 -14.38 -13.18
C GLU A 164 2.09 -13.02 -12.76
N HIS A 165 1.26 -11.97 -12.68
CA HIS A 165 1.70 -10.66 -12.20
C HIS A 165 1.99 -10.67 -10.69
N ALA A 166 1.25 -11.44 -9.91
CA ALA A 166 1.56 -11.62 -8.49
C ALA A 166 2.83 -12.45 -8.27
N VAL A 167 3.01 -13.53 -9.06
CA VAL A 167 4.26 -14.32 -9.08
C VAL A 167 5.44 -13.40 -9.42
N ALA A 168 5.33 -12.60 -10.48
CA ALA A 168 6.37 -11.66 -10.89
C ALA A 168 6.66 -10.59 -9.82
N ALA A 169 5.64 -10.07 -9.13
CA ALA A 169 5.85 -9.12 -8.04
C ALA A 169 6.58 -9.77 -6.85
N LEU A 170 6.22 -11.00 -6.47
CA LEU A 170 6.94 -11.77 -5.45
C LEU A 170 8.37 -12.08 -5.91
N ASP A 171 8.58 -12.35 -7.20
CA ASP A 171 9.88 -12.60 -7.79
C ASP A 171 10.77 -11.36 -7.91
N ALA A 172 10.19 -10.17 -8.03
CA ALA A 172 10.91 -8.91 -8.03
C ALA A 172 11.19 -8.37 -6.61
N ALA A 173 10.65 -9.00 -5.56
CA ALA A 173 10.74 -8.47 -4.21
C ALA A 173 12.18 -8.40 -3.70
N ALA A 174 12.54 -7.23 -3.17
CA ALA A 174 13.86 -6.94 -2.60
C ALA A 174 13.77 -5.96 -1.42
N SER A 175 14.82 -5.92 -0.60
CA SER A 175 15.02 -4.84 0.39
C SER A 175 15.61 -3.59 -0.29
N GLY A 176 15.77 -2.50 0.46
CA GLY A 176 16.27 -1.22 -0.06
C GLY A 176 15.17 -0.19 -0.34
N PRO A 177 15.46 0.86 -1.14
CA PRO A 177 14.45 1.84 -1.55
C PRO A 177 13.24 1.19 -2.23
N VAL A 178 12.04 1.71 -1.96
CA VAL A 178 10.79 1.26 -2.57
C VAL A 178 10.28 2.37 -3.49
N ALA A 179 9.93 2.04 -4.72
CA ALA A 179 9.31 3.01 -5.63
C ALA A 179 7.91 3.40 -5.15
N GLU A 180 7.54 4.67 -5.33
CA GLU A 180 6.31 5.28 -4.85
C GLU A 180 5.52 5.94 -5.99
N GLY A 181 4.28 6.35 -5.71
CA GLY A 181 3.37 6.95 -6.68
C GLY A 181 2.70 5.91 -7.58
N ASN A 182 2.87 6.07 -8.89
CA ASN A 182 2.13 5.34 -9.92
C ASN A 182 2.69 3.92 -10.19
N VAL A 183 2.89 3.12 -9.15
CA VAL A 183 3.52 1.79 -9.26
C VAL A 183 2.76 0.70 -8.53
N GLY A 184 3.01 -0.56 -8.92
CA GLY A 184 2.42 -1.73 -8.28
C GLY A 184 0.90 -1.67 -8.32
N GLY A 185 0.25 -2.07 -7.23
CA GLY A 185 -1.20 -1.91 -7.09
C GLY A 185 -1.65 -0.43 -7.08
N GLY A 186 -0.75 0.50 -6.74
CA GLY A 186 -1.02 1.95 -6.70
C GLY A 186 -1.14 2.63 -8.06
N THR A 187 -0.87 1.92 -9.16
CA THR A 187 -0.72 2.50 -10.50
C THR A 187 -1.89 3.40 -10.91
N GLY A 188 -3.15 2.93 -10.81
CA GLY A 188 -4.35 3.67 -11.21
C GLY A 188 -5.06 4.42 -10.09
N MET A 189 -4.44 4.55 -8.92
CA MET A 189 -5.10 5.08 -7.72
C MET A 189 -5.10 6.61 -7.66
N ASN A 190 -6.09 7.16 -6.94
CA ASN A 190 -6.36 8.59 -6.79
C ASN A 190 -6.54 8.94 -5.31
N CYS A 191 -5.87 9.98 -4.82
CA CYS A 191 -5.95 10.38 -3.42
C CYS A 191 -6.21 11.87 -3.31
N TYR A 192 -7.23 12.26 -2.52
CA TYR A 192 -7.68 13.64 -2.36
C TYR A 192 -7.93 14.38 -3.69
N GLY A 193 -8.51 13.68 -4.67
CA GLY A 193 -8.74 14.25 -6.01
C GLY A 193 -7.47 14.56 -6.82
N PHE A 194 -6.30 14.17 -6.33
CA PHE A 194 -5.06 14.12 -7.10
C PHE A 194 -4.77 12.67 -7.51
N LYS A 195 -3.73 12.49 -8.32
CA LYS A 195 -3.12 11.18 -8.50
C LYS A 195 -2.59 10.68 -7.15
N GLY A 196 -2.95 9.45 -6.78
CA GLY A 196 -2.48 8.75 -5.59
C GLY A 196 -1.56 7.58 -5.97
N GLY A 197 -1.55 6.54 -5.13
CA GLY A 197 -0.80 5.31 -5.41
C GLY A 197 -0.05 4.78 -4.20
N THR A 198 1.11 4.16 -4.45
CA THR A 198 1.92 3.55 -3.39
C THR A 198 2.72 4.61 -2.64
N GLY A 199 2.70 4.54 -1.31
CA GLY A 199 3.56 5.37 -0.45
C GLY A 199 4.13 4.56 0.69
N THR A 200 5.30 4.96 1.17
CA THR A 200 5.96 4.31 2.29
C THR A 200 6.70 5.31 3.17
N ALA A 201 6.94 4.94 4.42
CA ALA A 201 7.77 5.67 5.36
C ALA A 201 8.19 4.73 6.50
N SER A 202 9.17 5.13 7.30
CA SER A 202 9.55 4.38 8.49
C SER A 202 9.94 5.29 9.63
N ARG A 203 9.97 4.74 10.84
CA ARG A 203 10.43 5.40 12.06
C ARG A 203 11.28 4.47 12.89
N ILE A 204 12.29 5.04 13.53
CA ILE A 204 13.15 4.35 14.47
C ILE A 204 12.64 4.61 15.88
N VAL A 205 12.40 3.53 16.63
CA VAL A 205 12.03 3.56 18.04
C VAL A 205 13.24 3.14 18.86
N ARG A 206 13.58 3.91 19.91
CA ARG A 206 14.77 3.69 20.74
C ARG A 206 14.40 3.55 22.21
N SER A 207 15.07 2.65 22.91
CA SER A 207 15.00 2.51 24.36
C SER A 207 16.36 2.08 24.92
N GLY A 208 17.10 3.04 25.47
CA GLY A 208 18.51 2.81 25.85
C GLY A 208 19.34 2.42 24.63
N ASP A 209 20.00 1.26 24.69
CA ASP A 209 20.80 0.70 23.60
C ASP A 209 19.95 -0.09 22.57
N GLU A 210 18.69 -0.39 22.90
CA GLU A 210 17.79 -1.10 21.99
C GLU A 210 17.20 -0.16 20.94
N ARG A 211 17.09 -0.70 19.73
CA ARG A 211 16.56 -0.01 18.55
C ARG A 211 15.64 -0.95 17.80
N TRP A 212 14.47 -0.43 17.44
CA TRP A 212 13.53 -1.07 16.55
C TRP A 212 13.12 -0.13 15.42
N THR A 213 12.50 -0.69 14.41
CA THR A 213 11.95 0.00 13.25
C THR A 213 10.45 -0.25 13.18
N VAL A 214 9.69 0.80 12.88
CA VAL A 214 8.30 0.71 12.44
C VAL A 214 8.26 1.18 10.99
N GLY A 215 7.92 0.29 10.07
CA GLY A 215 7.76 0.57 8.65
C GLY A 215 6.29 0.62 8.26
N VAL A 216 5.92 1.51 7.34
CA VAL A 216 4.57 1.61 6.79
C VAL A 216 4.64 1.61 5.27
N LEU A 217 3.79 0.80 4.62
CA LEU A 217 3.50 0.89 3.20
C LEU A 217 2.00 0.97 3.03
N LEU A 218 1.53 1.84 2.14
CA LEU A 218 0.12 2.00 1.84
C LEU A 218 -0.15 2.13 0.35
N GLN A 219 -1.39 1.82 -0.02
CA GLN A 219 -1.97 2.11 -1.32
C GLN A 219 -3.06 3.17 -1.14
N ALA A 220 -2.72 4.44 -1.38
CA ALA A 220 -3.58 5.58 -1.18
C ALA A 220 -4.55 5.77 -2.36
N ASN A 221 -5.84 5.51 -2.11
CA ASN A 221 -6.91 5.73 -3.07
C ASN A 221 -8.13 6.41 -2.41
N PHE A 222 -7.96 7.38 -1.51
CA PHE A 222 -9.03 7.89 -0.63
C PHE A 222 -9.05 9.42 -0.52
N GLY A 223 -10.10 9.94 0.09
CA GLY A 223 -10.21 11.35 0.49
C GLY A 223 -10.64 12.29 -0.64
N SER A 224 -11.29 13.40 -0.27
CA SER A 224 -11.74 14.43 -1.20
C SER A 224 -10.75 15.60 -1.29
N ARG A 225 -10.65 16.27 -2.44
CA ARG A 225 -9.74 17.42 -2.60
C ARG A 225 -9.87 18.46 -1.50
N LYS A 226 -11.08 18.72 -1.01
CA LYS A 226 -11.31 19.71 0.06
C LYS A 226 -10.72 19.33 1.42
N GLU A 227 -10.41 18.05 1.64
CA GLU A 227 -9.94 17.53 2.92
C GLU A 227 -8.43 17.64 3.06
N LEU A 228 -7.67 17.55 1.97
CA LEU A 228 -6.21 17.38 2.02
C LEU A 228 -5.52 18.46 2.85
N ARG A 229 -4.78 17.98 3.84
CA ARG A 229 -3.81 18.72 4.64
C ARG A 229 -2.44 18.06 4.50
N ILE A 230 -1.40 18.87 4.40
CA ILE A 230 -0.01 18.43 4.54
C ILE A 230 0.60 19.23 5.68
N ALA A 231 1.09 18.56 6.73
CA ALA A 231 1.59 19.20 7.95
C ALA A 231 0.65 20.34 8.45
N GLY A 232 -0.67 20.07 8.45
CA GLY A 232 -1.71 21.02 8.84
C GLY A 232 -2.13 22.08 7.80
N ARG A 233 -1.33 22.31 6.74
CA ARG A 233 -1.65 23.30 5.69
C ARG A 233 -2.69 22.75 4.70
N PRO A 234 -3.77 23.50 4.39
CA PRO A 234 -4.89 23.02 3.56
C PRO A 234 -4.56 23.07 2.06
N LEU A 235 -3.59 22.25 1.62
CA LEU A 235 -3.11 22.26 0.23
C LEU A 235 -4.16 21.83 -0.78
N GLY A 236 -5.07 20.94 -0.41
CA GLY A 236 -6.13 20.50 -1.32
C GLY A 236 -7.02 21.64 -1.81
N PRO A 237 -7.71 22.37 -0.91
CA PRO A 237 -8.50 23.55 -1.27
C PRO A 237 -7.70 24.70 -1.90
N ALA A 238 -6.41 24.83 -1.57
CA ALA A 238 -5.57 25.92 -2.07
C ALA A 238 -5.02 25.67 -3.49
N SER A 239 -4.95 24.41 -3.91
CA SER A 239 -4.36 24.00 -5.19
C SER A 239 -5.13 24.51 -6.40
N GLN A 240 -4.39 24.91 -7.44
CA GLN A 240 -4.94 25.29 -8.73
C GLN A 240 -4.92 24.13 -9.73
N ALA A 241 -4.40 22.96 -9.34
CA ALA A 241 -4.39 21.79 -10.20
C ALA A 241 -5.81 21.34 -10.54
N PRO A 242 -6.10 20.98 -11.80
CA PRO A 242 -7.43 20.52 -12.18
C PRO A 242 -7.88 19.28 -11.38
N ASN A 243 -9.20 19.14 -11.24
CA ASN A 243 -9.83 18.01 -10.55
C ASN A 243 -11.04 17.50 -11.34
N PRO A 244 -10.84 16.94 -12.54
CA PRO A 244 -11.93 16.43 -13.36
C PRO A 244 -12.65 15.23 -12.71
N MET A 245 -12.00 14.51 -11.78
CA MET A 245 -12.62 13.39 -11.07
C MET A 245 -13.82 13.84 -10.22
N GLU A 246 -13.72 14.99 -9.55
CA GLU A 246 -14.84 15.53 -8.76
C GLU A 246 -15.71 16.54 -9.54
N THR A 247 -15.25 17.08 -10.68
CA THR A 247 -15.95 18.19 -11.38
C THR A 247 -16.51 17.85 -12.76
N SER A 248 -16.04 16.79 -13.44
CA SER A 248 -16.42 16.53 -14.84
C SER A 248 -17.76 15.80 -15.00
N GLY A 249 -18.40 15.34 -13.93
CA GLY A 249 -19.62 14.53 -13.99
C GLY A 249 -19.42 13.17 -14.69
N TRP A 250 -18.21 12.62 -14.67
CA TRP A 250 -17.87 11.36 -15.36
C TRP A 250 -18.77 10.20 -14.97
N PHE A 251 -19.09 10.08 -13.68
CA PHE A 251 -19.87 8.94 -13.19
C PHE A 251 -21.30 8.95 -13.73
N ALA A 252 -21.89 10.11 -14.01
CA ALA A 252 -23.19 10.20 -14.66
C ALA A 252 -23.15 9.66 -16.11
N ARG A 253 -22.01 9.79 -16.80
CA ARG A 253 -21.84 9.24 -18.15
C ARG A 253 -21.73 7.72 -18.15
N GLU A 254 -21.16 7.15 -17.09
CA GLU A 254 -20.92 5.70 -16.99
C GLU A 254 -22.05 4.93 -16.29
N ALA A 255 -22.58 5.46 -15.19
CA ALA A 255 -23.59 4.81 -14.36
C ALA A 255 -25.03 5.31 -14.63
N GLY A 256 -25.20 6.30 -15.50
CA GLY A 256 -26.50 6.83 -15.94
C GLY A 256 -26.84 8.19 -15.36
N ALA A 257 -27.85 8.83 -15.98
CA ALA A 257 -28.26 10.19 -15.65
C ALA A 257 -28.67 10.34 -14.18
N GLY A 258 -28.06 11.30 -13.48
CA GLY A 258 -28.31 11.57 -12.06
C GLY A 258 -27.35 10.87 -11.10
N ALA A 259 -26.50 9.95 -11.57
CA ALA A 259 -25.46 9.33 -10.74
C ALA A 259 -24.33 10.34 -10.44
N VAL A 260 -23.88 10.40 -9.19
CA VAL A 260 -22.79 11.27 -8.75
C VAL A 260 -21.78 10.43 -7.98
N ALA A 261 -20.51 10.45 -8.40
CA ALA A 261 -19.44 9.85 -7.61
C ALA A 261 -19.31 10.64 -6.31
N ALA A 262 -19.46 9.96 -5.16
CA ALA A 262 -19.32 10.60 -3.87
C ALA A 262 -17.87 11.08 -3.68
N PRO A 263 -17.63 12.37 -3.41
CA PRO A 263 -16.28 12.86 -3.12
C PRO A 263 -15.66 12.10 -1.94
N GLY A 264 -14.40 11.71 -2.09
CA GLY A 264 -13.69 10.89 -1.11
C GLY A 264 -14.11 9.43 -1.03
N ALA A 265 -14.99 8.94 -1.93
CA ALA A 265 -15.10 7.50 -2.20
C ALA A 265 -13.76 6.96 -2.71
N GLY A 266 -13.45 5.71 -2.41
CA GLY A 266 -12.11 5.19 -2.57
C GLY A 266 -11.79 4.03 -1.63
N SER A 267 -10.51 3.86 -1.28
CA SER A 267 -10.03 2.95 -0.25
C SER A 267 -8.59 3.28 0.16
N VAL A 268 -8.13 2.76 1.28
CA VAL A 268 -6.70 2.65 1.61
C VAL A 268 -6.42 1.32 2.30
N ILE A 269 -5.44 0.59 1.76
CA ILE A 269 -4.81 -0.53 2.45
C ILE A 269 -3.51 -0.03 3.05
N VAL A 270 -3.32 -0.24 4.35
CA VAL A 270 -2.07 0.10 5.05
C VAL A 270 -1.49 -1.14 5.69
N VAL A 271 -0.22 -1.38 5.43
CA VAL A 271 0.59 -2.44 6.04
C VAL A 271 1.64 -1.79 6.93
N VAL A 272 1.63 -2.17 8.20
CA VAL A 272 2.59 -1.77 9.22
C VAL A 272 3.47 -2.98 9.57
N ALA A 273 4.77 -2.80 9.57
CA ALA A 273 5.74 -3.81 9.96
C ALA A 273 6.63 -3.29 11.08
N THR A 274 7.08 -4.18 11.97
CA THR A 274 8.12 -3.85 12.96
C THR A 274 8.98 -5.06 13.30
N ASP A 275 10.23 -4.83 13.65
CA ASP A 275 11.14 -5.83 14.21
C ASP A 275 11.08 -5.90 15.76
N ALA A 276 10.22 -5.11 16.40
CA ALA A 276 9.97 -5.21 17.83
C ALA A 276 9.21 -6.51 18.17
N PRO A 277 9.56 -7.19 19.27
CA PRO A 277 8.84 -8.38 19.71
C PRO A 277 7.44 -8.00 20.16
N LEU A 278 6.43 -8.26 19.33
CA LEU A 278 5.03 -7.94 19.63
C LEU A 278 4.18 -9.21 19.62
N LEU A 279 3.19 -9.24 20.50
CA LEU A 279 2.09 -10.19 20.47
C LEU A 279 1.02 -9.78 19.44
N PRO A 280 0.14 -10.69 19.01
CA PRO A 280 -0.93 -10.36 18.06
C PRO A 280 -1.83 -9.20 18.48
N ASP A 281 -2.22 -9.12 19.75
CA ASP A 281 -3.04 -8.01 20.25
C ASP A 281 -2.29 -6.66 20.27
N GLN A 282 -0.97 -6.69 20.39
CA GLN A 282 -0.13 -5.49 20.27
C GLN A 282 -0.04 -5.05 18.81
N CYS A 283 0.11 -6.00 17.87
CA CYS A 283 0.02 -5.70 16.44
C CYS A 283 -1.35 -5.09 16.09
N ARG A 284 -2.45 -5.67 16.58
CA ARG A 284 -3.80 -5.11 16.43
C ARG A 284 -3.90 -3.69 17.02
N ALA A 285 -3.23 -3.42 18.15
CA ALA A 285 -3.16 -2.09 18.74
C ALA A 285 -2.38 -1.09 17.86
N LEU A 286 -1.27 -1.51 17.23
CA LEU A 286 -0.55 -0.71 16.23
C LEU A 286 -1.45 -0.40 15.03
N ALA A 287 -2.15 -1.39 14.47
CA ALA A 287 -3.07 -1.19 13.33
C ALA A 287 -4.15 -0.13 13.63
N ARG A 288 -4.65 -0.07 14.89
CA ARG A 288 -5.60 0.96 15.34
C ARG A 288 -5.03 2.38 15.40
N ARG A 289 -3.73 2.59 15.20
CA ARG A 289 -3.10 3.92 15.14
C ARG A 289 -3.06 4.49 13.73
N VAL A 290 -3.17 3.64 12.70
CA VAL A 290 -3.19 4.07 11.30
C VAL A 290 -4.24 5.16 11.05
N PRO A 291 -5.51 5.05 11.52
CA PRO A 291 -6.50 6.11 11.34
C PRO A 291 -6.05 7.49 11.83
N LEU A 292 -5.26 7.55 12.90
CA LEU A 292 -4.78 8.83 13.43
C LEU A 292 -3.78 9.50 12.48
N GLY A 293 -2.92 8.72 11.82
CA GLY A 293 -2.01 9.22 10.78
C GLY A 293 -2.77 9.66 9.53
N LEU A 294 -3.76 8.87 9.08
CA LEU A 294 -4.62 9.25 7.96
C LEU A 294 -5.38 10.55 8.26
N ALA A 295 -5.96 10.69 9.44
CA ALA A 295 -6.71 11.88 9.84
C ALA A 295 -5.85 13.16 9.86
N ARG A 296 -4.55 13.07 10.14
CA ARG A 296 -3.63 14.23 10.04
C ARG A 296 -3.49 14.76 8.61
N THR A 297 -3.70 13.90 7.61
CA THR A 297 -3.75 14.31 6.20
C THR A 297 -5.13 14.82 5.75
N GLY A 298 -6.11 14.78 6.65
CA GLY A 298 -7.39 15.50 6.54
C GLY A 298 -8.63 14.65 6.32
N THR A 299 -8.50 13.39 5.88
CA THR A 299 -9.67 12.53 5.65
C THR A 299 -10.50 12.30 6.91
N THR A 300 -11.81 12.15 6.69
CA THR A 300 -12.78 11.81 7.73
C THR A 300 -13.24 10.35 7.70
N GLY A 301 -12.68 9.52 6.81
CA GLY A 301 -13.10 8.12 6.63
C GLY A 301 -14.47 8.03 5.94
N SER A 302 -14.53 8.41 4.66
CA SER A 302 -15.77 8.42 3.87
C SER A 302 -16.48 7.07 3.91
N HIS A 303 -17.82 7.08 3.89
CA HIS A 303 -18.64 5.85 3.90
C HIS A 303 -18.30 4.90 2.73
N PHE A 304 -17.92 5.46 1.58
CA PHE A 304 -17.51 4.71 0.40
C PHE A 304 -15.98 4.54 0.31
N SER A 305 -15.27 4.63 1.44
CA SER A 305 -13.83 4.36 1.55
C SER A 305 -13.57 3.04 2.27
N GLY A 306 -12.96 2.06 1.61
CA GLY A 306 -12.47 0.84 2.26
C GLY A 306 -11.15 1.10 2.99
N ASP A 307 -11.19 1.29 4.31
CA ASP A 307 -10.04 1.69 5.11
C ASP A 307 -9.64 0.52 6.06
N ILE A 308 -8.73 -0.33 5.57
CA ILE A 308 -8.36 -1.60 6.21
C ILE A 308 -6.85 -1.66 6.45
N PHE A 309 -6.45 -2.04 7.67
CA PHE A 309 -5.05 -1.98 8.11
C PHE A 309 -4.59 -3.30 8.68
N LEU A 310 -3.39 -3.71 8.28
CA LEU A 310 -2.67 -4.86 8.80
C LEU A 310 -1.41 -4.37 9.50
N ALA A 311 -1.14 -4.86 10.70
CA ALA A 311 0.15 -4.70 11.36
C ALA A 311 0.74 -6.07 11.70
N PHE A 312 2.05 -6.23 11.55
CA PHE A 312 2.75 -7.45 11.93
C PHE A 312 4.14 -7.18 12.51
N SER A 313 4.65 -8.16 13.26
CA SER A 313 6.00 -8.17 13.80
C SER A 313 6.84 -9.29 13.17
N THR A 314 8.06 -8.94 12.73
CA THR A 314 9.07 -9.88 12.22
C THR A 314 9.95 -10.45 13.33
N ALA A 315 9.73 -10.10 14.60
CA ALA A 315 10.42 -10.72 15.72
C ALA A 315 9.94 -12.17 15.96
N ASN A 316 10.48 -12.83 17.00
CA ASN A 316 10.08 -14.18 17.42
C ASN A 316 10.12 -15.20 16.25
N GLU A 317 11.18 -15.14 15.43
CA GLU A 317 11.34 -16.06 14.30
C GLU A 317 11.34 -17.53 14.76
N GLY A 318 10.60 -18.38 14.03
CA GLY A 318 10.47 -19.80 14.34
C GLY A 318 9.43 -20.16 15.40
N ALA A 319 8.80 -19.16 16.03
CA ALA A 319 7.65 -19.34 16.93
C ALA A 319 6.33 -18.99 16.21
N LEU A 320 5.21 -19.01 16.93
CA LEU A 320 3.84 -18.85 16.43
C LEU A 320 3.52 -19.88 15.35
N GLY A 321 3.97 -21.13 15.52
CA GLY A 321 3.78 -22.18 14.54
C GLY A 321 2.37 -22.79 14.60
N SER A 322 1.63 -22.69 13.50
CA SER A 322 0.41 -23.49 13.28
C SER A 322 0.73 -24.62 12.31
N ARG A 323 0.77 -25.87 12.81
CA ARG A 323 1.11 -27.06 12.01
C ARG A 323 -0.03 -28.07 12.08
N MET A 324 -0.47 -28.57 10.93
CA MET A 324 -1.48 -29.63 10.86
C MET A 324 -0.99 -30.98 11.42
N ALA A 325 0.32 -31.22 11.39
CA ALA A 325 0.95 -32.46 11.83
C ALA A 325 1.87 -32.18 13.03
N GLY A 326 1.63 -32.91 14.11
CA GLY A 326 2.46 -32.90 15.32
C GLY A 326 1.98 -33.93 16.33
N ASP A 327 2.92 -34.57 17.02
CA ASP A 327 2.61 -35.47 18.14
C ASP A 327 2.52 -34.65 19.44
N GLY A 328 1.29 -34.42 19.92
CA GLY A 328 1.04 -33.80 21.23
C GLY A 328 0.97 -32.26 21.26
N ILE A 329 0.93 -31.71 22.47
CA ILE A 329 0.83 -30.26 22.72
C ILE A 329 2.25 -29.67 22.73
N ALA A 330 2.51 -28.72 21.85
CA ALA A 330 3.73 -27.90 21.88
C ALA A 330 3.52 -26.63 22.71
N VAL A 331 4.54 -26.25 23.47
CA VAL A 331 4.58 -24.98 24.22
C VAL A 331 5.74 -24.15 23.69
N GLU A 332 5.47 -22.91 23.34
CA GLU A 332 6.46 -21.97 22.82
C GLU A 332 6.74 -20.86 23.84
N GLN A 333 7.96 -20.31 23.79
CA GLN A 333 8.35 -19.15 24.57
C GLN A 333 8.55 -17.97 23.64
N LEU A 334 7.93 -16.84 23.97
CA LEU A 334 7.96 -15.62 23.18
C LEU A 334 8.48 -14.47 24.03
N SER A 335 9.30 -13.62 23.44
CA SER A 335 9.56 -12.29 24.01
C SER A 335 8.49 -11.33 23.53
N HIS A 336 8.15 -10.35 24.35
CA HIS A 336 7.29 -9.26 23.93
C HIS A 336 7.62 -7.94 24.65
N VAL A 337 7.37 -6.82 23.96
CA VAL A 337 7.39 -5.49 24.56
C VAL A 337 6.33 -5.45 25.67
N ALA A 338 6.72 -5.00 26.86
CA ALA A 338 5.75 -4.81 27.94
C ALA A 338 4.73 -3.72 27.54
N TRP A 339 3.46 -3.91 27.86
CA TRP A 339 2.40 -2.96 27.48
C TRP A 339 2.68 -1.51 27.88
N GLY A 340 3.37 -1.27 29.01
CA GLY A 340 3.74 0.07 29.44
C GLY A 340 4.77 0.78 28.56
N GLY A 341 5.45 0.06 27.65
CA GLY A 341 6.46 0.61 26.74
C GLY A 341 6.01 0.71 25.28
N ILE A 342 4.72 0.55 24.99
CA ILE A 342 4.20 0.47 23.61
C ILE A 342 4.03 1.84 22.94
N ASP A 343 3.88 2.92 23.70
CA ASP A 343 3.50 4.24 23.18
C ASP A 343 4.46 4.81 22.10
N PRO A 344 5.80 4.67 22.22
CA PRO A 344 6.71 5.08 21.15
C PRO A 344 6.44 4.38 19.81
N PHE A 345 5.97 3.12 19.84
CA PHE A 345 5.57 2.41 18.61
C PHE A 345 4.25 2.95 18.05
N PHE A 346 3.30 3.33 18.90
CA PHE A 346 2.07 3.97 18.45
C PHE A 346 2.35 5.31 17.77
N GLU A 347 3.18 6.14 18.39
CA GLU A 347 3.63 7.40 17.82
C GLU A 347 4.31 7.19 16.46
N ALA A 348 5.23 6.23 16.38
CA ALA A 348 5.91 5.87 15.15
C ALA A 348 4.95 5.45 14.01
N VAL A 349 3.90 4.68 14.31
CA VAL A 349 2.87 4.31 13.32
C VAL A 349 2.13 5.53 12.79
N VAL A 350 1.73 6.46 13.67
CA VAL A 350 1.02 7.69 13.28
C VAL A 350 1.88 8.54 12.35
N GLN A 351 3.12 8.79 12.75
CA GLN A 351 4.08 9.61 11.99
C GLN A 351 4.42 8.98 10.64
N ALA A 352 4.72 7.69 10.61
CA ALA A 352 5.03 6.99 9.36
C ALA A 352 3.82 6.91 8.43
N THR A 353 2.60 6.74 8.95
CA THR A 353 1.40 6.71 8.12
C THR A 353 1.12 8.08 7.49
N GLU A 354 1.19 9.16 8.26
CA GLU A 354 1.04 10.53 7.75
C GLU A 354 2.06 10.83 6.64
N GLU A 355 3.32 10.47 6.87
CA GLU A 355 4.38 10.70 5.88
C GLU A 355 4.23 9.81 4.63
N ALA A 356 3.83 8.55 4.78
CA ALA A 356 3.62 7.65 3.65
C ALA A 356 2.51 8.16 2.70
N VAL A 357 1.44 8.77 3.23
CA VAL A 357 0.40 9.41 2.39
C VAL A 357 0.99 10.61 1.63
N CYS A 358 1.78 11.44 2.31
CA CYS A 358 2.45 12.59 1.67
C CYS A 358 3.40 12.13 0.56
N ASN A 359 4.20 11.07 0.82
CA ASN A 359 5.11 10.51 -0.17
C ASN A 359 4.37 9.91 -1.37
N ALA A 360 3.23 9.24 -1.17
CA ALA A 360 2.40 8.75 -2.29
C ALA A 360 1.96 9.90 -3.22
N LEU A 361 1.45 10.99 -2.64
CA LEU A 361 0.97 12.17 -3.39
C LEU A 361 2.10 12.89 -4.13
N ILE A 362 3.29 12.98 -3.52
CA ILE A 362 4.43 13.70 -4.08
C ILE A 362 5.16 12.87 -5.15
N ALA A 363 5.25 11.55 -4.96
CA ALA A 363 5.82 10.65 -5.95
C ALA A 363 4.92 10.45 -7.17
N ALA A 364 3.59 10.61 -7.02
CA ALA A 364 2.63 10.48 -8.11
C ALA A 364 2.88 11.46 -9.27
N ARG A 365 2.48 11.05 -10.47
CA ARG A 365 2.59 11.83 -11.72
C ARG A 365 1.26 11.84 -12.45
N ASP A 366 1.02 12.88 -13.24
CA ASP A 366 -0.17 12.99 -14.08
C ASP A 366 -0.40 11.70 -14.87
N MET A 367 -1.66 11.26 -14.95
CA MET A 367 -2.02 10.05 -15.65
C MET A 367 -3.36 10.22 -16.35
N THR A 368 -3.37 9.90 -17.64
CA THR A 368 -4.61 9.67 -18.39
C THR A 368 -4.85 8.16 -18.50
N GLY A 369 -6.06 7.76 -18.17
CA GLY A 369 -6.54 6.38 -18.16
C GLY A 369 -7.66 6.16 -19.17
N ARG A 370 -8.52 5.20 -18.87
CA ARG A 370 -9.67 4.83 -19.72
C ARG A 370 -10.57 6.03 -20.01
N ASP A 371 -11.20 6.02 -21.18
CA ASP A 371 -12.19 7.01 -21.63
C ASP A 371 -11.75 8.48 -21.48
N GLY A 372 -10.44 8.73 -21.49
CA GLY A 372 -9.86 10.06 -21.34
C GLY A 372 -9.88 10.62 -19.92
N HIS A 373 -10.26 9.83 -18.91
CA HIS A 373 -10.17 10.22 -17.51
C HIS A 373 -8.72 10.57 -17.15
N THR A 374 -8.54 11.68 -16.43
CA THR A 374 -7.20 12.19 -16.13
C THR A 374 -7.12 12.58 -14.66
N SER A 375 -6.03 12.18 -14.01
CA SER A 375 -5.72 12.55 -12.63
C SER A 375 -4.38 13.28 -12.60
N PHE A 376 -4.38 14.46 -12.00
CA PHE A 376 -3.21 15.32 -11.92
C PHE A 376 -2.47 15.10 -10.60
N ALA A 377 -1.15 15.10 -10.63
CA ALA A 377 -0.31 15.05 -9.44
C ALA A 377 -0.46 16.32 -8.61
N LEU A 378 -0.14 16.22 -7.31
CA LEU A 378 0.00 17.39 -6.46
C LEU A 378 1.21 18.23 -6.94
N PRO A 379 1.04 19.49 -7.35
CA PRO A 379 2.13 20.28 -7.88
C PRO A 379 3.23 20.51 -6.84
N HIS A 380 4.47 20.12 -7.14
CA HIS A 380 5.59 20.29 -6.21
C HIS A 380 5.89 21.76 -5.89
N GLU A 381 5.66 22.65 -6.85
CA GLU A 381 5.77 24.11 -6.66
C GLU A 381 4.80 24.61 -5.58
N GLU A 382 3.56 24.10 -5.54
CA GLU A 382 2.58 24.47 -4.51
C GLU A 382 2.99 23.94 -3.13
N VAL A 383 3.58 22.74 -3.07
CA VAL A 383 4.13 22.17 -1.84
C VAL A 383 5.30 23.01 -1.34
N ARG A 384 6.30 23.29 -2.19
CA ARG A 384 7.45 24.12 -1.83
C ARG A 384 7.03 25.51 -1.40
N ALA A 385 6.18 26.19 -2.16
CA ALA A 385 5.67 27.51 -1.79
C ALA A 385 4.98 27.54 -0.41
N ALA A 386 4.35 26.42 -0.01
CA ALA A 386 3.75 26.30 1.30
C ALA A 386 4.77 26.13 2.43
N PHE A 387 5.99 25.65 2.19
CA PHE A 387 6.98 25.36 3.24
C PHE A 387 8.31 26.12 3.13
N ASP A 388 8.60 26.78 2.00
CA ASP A 388 9.78 27.63 1.78
C ASP A 388 9.67 29.00 2.48
N ALA A 389 8.49 29.37 2.98
CA ALA A 389 8.23 30.66 3.64
C ALA A 389 8.57 30.69 5.15
N ALA A 390 9.57 29.92 5.60
CA ALA A 390 10.00 29.86 7.01
C ALA A 390 11.26 30.68 7.29
#